data_AF-A0A424YMB6-F1
#
_entry.id   AF-A0A424YMB6-F1
#
_cell.length_a   1.000
_cell.length_b   1.000
_cell.length_c   1.000
_cell.angle_alpha   90.00
_cell.angle_beta   90.00
_cell.angle_gamma   90.00
#
_symmetry.space_group_name_H-M   'P 1'
#
loop_
_entity.id
_entity.type
_entity.pdbx_description
1 polymer ?
#
loop_
_entity_poly.entity_id
_entity_poly.type
_entity_poly.pdbx_seq_one_letter_code
_entity_poly.pdbx_strand_id
1 'polypeptide(L)'
;MVQNVKLILTLIFVLITLLSPPASAIYNWEGIPVEPRLLGEIQGEVLTFGTYGLEAPPIDLSFTLPEKPVFGRVYVGIWGGTQHYTGWAEINVNNLQKARFQLEGERDRNREVYVSSHGSYWLAYDATKLLRSGENLVSVTTSRGEPGNRLDGRVYGVVVVAGVKDPTKRTQYWIAEGNENLHGEGWAGVNPTRKDSSTTVFEYADLTDLISADFRVVMTATNAGQPDYILFNNHDLGVELPDGTRNIGNERSFSATGGPGIPSRYIDKEQFCVTGFLQETNIITFERGRDLDGDGQIKTSGSFVEGNDYLHPVLAILTIEKKPGPVSLDLAVAGIRTQNAYAGETAKVIADIRSYGGLPGDPVMVRFSAGGAVFAEEHVHIGYDGMADVSVPWIPPEGMVTIQAEVIAPGDKNPANNVAERTITVGTPPDIAVSIGQPRRSGEGTAAPSPEESPAALPIVIIGIISAFFLLRRMPPRTISAVLAGMLIIGCIGGSIPLVTAEGFVAYDLPIRITNNGGSDAPPFDVVVYLDGERAAVLTLEDGVSAHSSLDILVPIYTTPGRHVVRVVADEQRTLKERNVADNTMERAYVFP
;
A
#
# COMPACT_ATOMS: atom_id res chain seq x y z
N MET A 1 1.61 23.88 45.29
CA MET A 1 2.54 22.81 44.88
C MET A 1 1.87 21.76 43.99
N VAL A 2 0.74 21.17 44.41
CA VAL A 2 -0.01 20.15 43.63
C VAL A 2 -0.54 20.65 42.26
N GLN A 3 -0.91 21.93 42.16
CA GLN A 3 -1.42 22.53 40.92
C GLN A 3 -0.32 22.69 39.84
N ASN A 4 0.91 22.97 40.26
CA ASN A 4 2.05 23.13 39.34
C ASN A 4 2.51 21.78 38.79
N VAL A 5 2.40 20.71 39.59
CA VAL A 5 2.70 19.33 39.14
C VAL A 5 1.71 18.86 38.07
N LYS A 6 0.42 19.19 38.22
CA LYS A 6 -0.60 18.89 37.20
C LYS A 6 -0.33 19.64 35.89
N LEU A 7 -0.01 20.94 35.97
CA LEU A 7 0.31 21.75 34.79
C LEU A 7 1.56 21.23 34.06
N ILE A 8 2.61 20.85 34.80
CA ILE A 8 3.84 20.28 34.23
C ILE A 8 3.57 18.92 33.57
N LEU A 9 2.79 18.03 34.21
CA LEU A 9 2.40 16.75 33.62
C LEU A 9 1.56 16.92 32.35
N THR A 10 0.62 17.87 32.33
CA THR A 10 -0.16 18.20 31.13
C THR A 10 0.72 18.76 30.02
N LEU A 11 1.69 19.64 30.34
CA LEU A 11 2.61 20.18 29.34
C LEU A 11 3.53 19.10 28.77
N ILE A 12 4.04 18.20 29.62
CA ILE A 12 4.86 17.04 29.19
C ILE A 12 4.03 16.11 28.30
N PHE A 13 2.77 15.85 28.65
CA PHE A 13 1.88 15.03 27.83
C PHE A 13 1.61 15.66 26.46
N VAL A 14 1.36 16.97 26.41
CA VAL A 14 1.20 17.72 25.15
C VAL A 14 2.50 17.71 24.34
N LEU A 15 3.66 17.88 24.99
CA LEU A 15 4.96 17.83 24.33
C LEU A 15 5.25 16.44 23.75
N ILE A 16 4.92 15.37 24.48
CA ILE A 16 5.05 13.98 24.00
C ILE A 16 4.13 13.73 22.81
N THR A 17 2.89 14.25 22.81
CA THR A 17 1.99 14.13 21.66
C THR A 17 2.46 14.93 20.43
N LEU A 18 3.20 16.02 20.62
CA LEU A 18 3.79 16.85 19.56
C LEU A 18 5.15 16.31 19.06
N LEU A 19 5.77 15.37 19.78
CA LEU A 19 7.06 14.77 19.44
C LEU A 19 6.93 13.41 18.74
N SER A 20 5.71 12.88 18.61
CA SER A 20 5.42 11.73 17.75
C SER A 20 5.75 12.08 16.30
N PRO A 21 6.60 11.31 15.58
CA PRO A 21 6.80 11.54 14.16
C PRO A 21 5.44 11.44 13.43
N PRO A 22 5.19 12.25 12.38
CA PRO A 22 4.11 11.97 11.45
C PRO A 22 4.48 10.66 10.75
N ALA A 23 3.90 9.56 11.20
CA ALA A 23 3.88 8.31 10.45
C ALA A 23 2.46 8.19 9.91
N SER A 24 2.34 8.29 8.60
CA SER A 24 1.08 8.41 7.87
C SER A 24 0.45 7.04 7.66
N ALA A 25 -0.78 6.84 8.13
CA ALA A 25 -1.79 6.22 7.29
C ALA A 25 -2.84 7.30 7.07
N ILE A 26 -2.81 7.83 5.86
CA ILE A 26 -3.67 8.88 5.34
C ILE A 26 -4.36 8.21 4.18
N TYR A 27 -5.68 8.35 4.07
CA TYR A 27 -6.36 7.95 2.85
C TYR A 27 -5.58 8.43 1.61
N ASN A 28 -5.24 7.50 0.74
CA ASN A 28 -4.63 7.79 -0.54
C ASN A 28 -5.46 7.13 -1.63
N TRP A 29 -5.92 7.93 -2.60
CA TRP A 29 -6.66 7.41 -3.74
C TRP A 29 -5.83 6.35 -4.47
N GLU A 30 -4.56 6.65 -4.75
CA GLU A 30 -3.62 5.77 -5.47
C GLU A 30 -3.18 4.55 -4.64
N GLY A 31 -3.65 4.45 -3.40
CA GLY A 31 -3.29 3.37 -2.49
C GLY A 31 -2.12 3.68 -1.57
N ILE A 32 -1.96 2.81 -0.58
CA ILE A 32 -0.83 2.84 0.34
C ILE A 32 0.12 1.71 -0.07
N PRO A 33 1.41 1.99 -0.33
CA PRO A 33 2.36 0.98 -0.76
C PRO A 33 2.40 -0.25 0.15
N VAL A 34 2.54 -1.43 -0.46
CA VAL A 34 2.78 -2.67 0.29
C VAL A 34 4.25 -2.71 0.68
N GLU A 35 4.55 -2.51 1.96
CA GLU A 35 5.92 -2.41 2.48
C GLU A 35 6.14 -3.38 3.64
N PRO A 36 7.35 -3.95 3.82
CA PRO A 36 7.67 -4.73 5.01
C PRO A 36 7.32 -3.99 6.29
N ARG A 37 6.47 -4.61 7.13
CA ARG A 37 6.12 -4.13 8.48
C ARG A 37 6.54 -5.10 9.58
N LEU A 38 6.90 -6.34 9.21
CA LEU A 38 7.46 -7.36 10.08
C LEU A 38 8.57 -8.09 9.30
N LEU A 39 9.75 -8.25 9.89
CA LEU A 39 10.82 -9.04 9.29
C LEU A 39 11.72 -9.69 10.36
N GLY A 40 12.47 -10.70 9.95
CA GLY A 40 13.52 -11.31 10.78
C GLY A 40 13.62 -12.82 10.62
N GLU A 41 14.25 -13.48 11.58
CA GLU A 41 14.41 -14.94 11.61
C GLU A 41 13.98 -15.51 12.96
N ILE A 42 13.23 -16.63 12.91
CA ILE A 42 12.78 -17.36 14.10
C ILE A 42 13.20 -18.83 14.06
N GLN A 43 13.45 -19.38 15.24
CA GLN A 43 13.49 -20.83 15.45
C GLN A 43 12.05 -21.35 15.49
N GLY A 44 11.47 -21.49 14.30
CA GLY A 44 10.11 -21.95 14.14
C GLY A 44 9.58 -21.76 12.73
N GLU A 45 8.29 -21.49 12.61
CA GLU A 45 7.61 -21.31 11.33
C GLU A 45 6.61 -20.15 11.38
N VAL A 46 6.31 -19.59 10.22
CA VAL A 46 5.27 -18.57 10.04
C VAL A 46 4.02 -19.23 9.44
N LEU A 47 2.94 -19.20 10.21
CA LEU A 47 1.66 -19.80 9.86
C LEU A 47 0.67 -18.74 9.38
N THR A 48 -0.17 -19.08 8.40
CA THR A 48 -1.23 -18.20 7.89
C THR A 48 -2.58 -18.90 7.91
N PHE A 49 -3.61 -18.17 8.34
CA PHE A 49 -5.00 -18.64 8.42
C PHE A 49 -5.92 -17.57 7.84
N GLY A 50 -7.11 -17.94 7.37
CA GLY A 50 -8.07 -16.92 7.00
C GLY A 50 -9.42 -17.41 6.50
N THR A 51 -10.34 -16.47 6.41
CA THR A 51 -11.60 -16.56 5.67
C THR A 51 -11.50 -15.72 4.41
N TYR A 52 -12.13 -16.16 3.32
CA TYR A 52 -12.02 -15.51 2.02
C TYR A 52 -13.40 -15.49 1.35
N GLY A 53 -13.86 -14.29 1.00
CA GLY A 53 -15.12 -14.05 0.31
C GLY A 53 -15.85 -12.87 0.91
N LEU A 54 -16.35 -11.97 0.06
CA LEU A 54 -17.07 -10.79 0.49
C LEU A 54 -18.43 -11.13 1.12
N GLU A 55 -18.50 -11.07 2.45
CA GLU A 55 -19.65 -11.50 3.24
C GLU A 55 -20.16 -10.44 4.22
N ALA A 56 -21.41 -10.57 4.67
CA ALA A 56 -21.97 -9.69 5.69
C ALA A 56 -21.44 -10.10 7.09
N PRO A 57 -21.01 -9.16 7.94
CA PRO A 57 -20.62 -9.48 9.30
C PRO A 57 -21.82 -9.96 10.15
N PRO A 58 -21.59 -10.73 11.23
CA PRO A 58 -20.28 -11.10 11.79
C PRO A 58 -19.54 -12.17 10.97
N ILE A 59 -18.20 -12.09 10.95
CA ILE A 59 -17.32 -13.12 10.40
C ILE A 59 -16.47 -13.72 11.52
N ASP A 60 -16.42 -15.05 11.59
CA ASP A 60 -15.64 -15.80 12.55
C ASP A 60 -14.55 -16.62 11.85
N LEU A 61 -13.31 -16.50 12.33
CA LEU A 61 -12.17 -17.32 11.93
C LEU A 61 -11.68 -18.14 13.13
N SER A 62 -11.84 -19.45 13.03
CA SER A 62 -11.32 -20.42 14.00
C SER A 62 -10.08 -21.12 13.46
N PHE A 63 -9.04 -21.22 14.28
CA PHE A 63 -7.78 -21.89 13.92
C PHE A 63 -7.04 -22.37 15.16
N THR A 64 -6.04 -23.23 14.96
CA THR A 64 -5.23 -23.78 16.05
C THR A 64 -3.76 -23.44 15.84
N LEU A 65 -3.09 -22.97 16.90
CA LEU A 65 -1.65 -22.78 16.92
C LEU A 65 -0.98 -23.91 17.73
N PRO A 66 0.14 -24.47 17.26
CA PRO A 66 0.84 -25.53 17.98
C PRO A 66 1.44 -25.02 19.31
N GLU A 67 1.89 -23.77 19.32
CA GLU A 67 2.56 -23.12 20.45
C GLU A 67 2.05 -21.68 20.61
N LYS A 68 2.41 -21.04 21.73
CA LYS A 68 2.14 -19.61 21.90
C LYS A 68 2.97 -18.83 20.86
N PRO A 69 2.35 -17.93 20.07
CA PRO A 69 3.09 -17.20 19.05
C PRO A 69 4.10 -16.21 19.65
N VAL A 70 5.21 -16.04 18.94
CA VAL A 70 6.20 -14.97 19.18
C VAL A 70 5.64 -13.63 18.69
N PHE A 71 4.94 -13.66 17.56
CA PHE A 71 4.16 -12.55 17.04
C PHE A 71 2.85 -13.05 16.41
N GLY A 72 1.83 -12.21 16.38
CA GLY A 72 0.55 -12.49 15.75
C GLY A 72 -0.11 -11.23 15.21
N ARG A 73 -0.37 -11.20 13.91
CA ARG A 73 -1.07 -10.10 13.23
C ARG A 73 -2.42 -10.58 12.71
N VAL A 74 -3.46 -9.79 12.94
CA VAL A 74 -4.81 -10.00 12.38
C VAL A 74 -5.05 -8.91 11.34
N TYR A 75 -5.39 -9.32 10.13
CA TYR A 75 -5.77 -8.44 9.04
C TYR A 75 -7.24 -8.61 8.67
N VAL A 76 -7.90 -7.51 8.33
CA VAL A 76 -9.32 -7.53 7.97
C VAL A 76 -9.57 -6.60 6.79
N GLY A 77 -10.07 -7.16 5.69
CA GLY A 77 -10.54 -6.37 4.54
C GLY A 77 -12.02 -6.01 4.70
N ILE A 78 -12.38 -4.74 4.55
CA ILE A 78 -13.76 -4.25 4.66
C ILE A 78 -14.09 -3.38 3.45
N TRP A 79 -15.20 -3.64 2.79
CA TRP A 79 -15.69 -2.82 1.69
C TRP A 79 -16.50 -1.64 2.23
N GLY A 80 -16.03 -0.41 2.00
CA GLY A 80 -16.70 0.82 2.41
C GLY A 80 -17.86 1.24 1.50
N GLY A 81 -17.82 0.84 0.24
CA GLY A 81 -18.80 1.18 -0.81
C GLY A 81 -18.45 2.47 -1.56
N THR A 82 -18.04 3.53 -0.85
CA THR A 82 -17.49 4.76 -1.44
C THR A 82 -16.40 5.34 -0.55
N GLN A 83 -15.55 6.22 -1.10
CA GLN A 83 -14.51 6.92 -0.36
C GLN A 83 -15.05 7.85 0.75
N HIS A 84 -16.32 8.25 0.69
CA HIS A 84 -16.93 9.16 1.68
C HIS A 84 -17.65 8.44 2.81
N TYR A 85 -17.87 7.12 2.68
CA TYR A 85 -18.67 6.38 3.65
C TYR A 85 -17.85 6.01 4.88
N THR A 86 -18.37 6.42 6.03
CA THR A 86 -17.76 6.23 7.34
C THR A 86 -18.56 5.25 8.18
N GLY A 87 -17.90 4.60 9.13
CA GLY A 87 -18.52 3.68 10.08
C GLY A 87 -17.51 3.17 11.10
N TRP A 88 -17.71 1.96 11.60
CA TRP A 88 -16.75 1.31 12.49
C TRP A 88 -16.63 -0.18 12.20
N ALA A 89 -15.49 -0.74 12.58
CA ALA A 89 -15.24 -2.18 12.64
C ALA A 89 -14.72 -2.56 14.03
N GLU A 90 -15.10 -3.74 14.52
CA GLU A 90 -14.66 -4.26 15.80
C GLU A 90 -14.10 -5.67 15.64
N ILE A 91 -12.84 -5.84 16.04
CA ILE A 91 -12.13 -7.12 16.05
C ILE A 91 -12.12 -7.63 17.49
N ASN A 92 -12.57 -8.86 17.68
CA ASN A 92 -12.55 -9.56 18.96
C ASN A 92 -11.68 -10.82 18.86
N VAL A 93 -10.62 -10.90 19.66
CA VAL A 93 -9.72 -12.05 19.67
C VAL A 93 -9.90 -12.82 20.98
N ASN A 94 -10.30 -14.09 20.87
CA ASN A 94 -10.46 -15.03 21.99
C ASN A 94 -11.39 -14.52 23.12
N ASN A 95 -12.30 -13.58 22.84
CA ASN A 95 -13.11 -12.88 23.85
C ASN A 95 -12.28 -12.16 24.94
N LEU A 96 -11.01 -11.90 24.67
CA LEU A 96 -10.12 -11.22 25.62
C LEU A 96 -10.18 -9.71 25.45
N GLN A 97 -10.23 -9.24 24.21
CA GLN A 97 -10.25 -7.81 23.90
C GLN A 97 -11.06 -7.55 22.62
N LYS A 98 -11.88 -6.51 22.68
CA LYS A 98 -12.58 -5.91 21.54
C LYS A 98 -11.87 -4.63 21.15
N ALA A 99 -11.20 -4.63 20.01
CA ALA A 99 -10.57 -3.46 19.42
C ALA A 99 -11.54 -2.85 18.38
N ARG A 100 -11.99 -1.62 18.62
CA ARG A 100 -12.89 -0.91 17.71
C ARG A 100 -12.13 0.16 16.95
N PHE A 101 -12.22 0.10 15.64
CA PHE A 101 -11.63 1.03 14.68
C PHE A 101 -12.72 1.90 14.11
N GLN A 102 -12.54 3.22 14.16
CA GLN A 102 -13.35 4.13 13.35
C GLN A 102 -12.84 4.07 11.92
N LEU A 103 -13.75 4.04 10.97
CA LEU A 103 -13.49 4.03 9.53
C LEU A 103 -13.98 5.37 8.98
N GLU A 104 -13.06 6.27 8.65
CA GLU A 104 -13.41 7.68 8.34
C GLU A 104 -13.33 8.04 6.86
N GLY A 105 -13.22 7.05 5.98
CA GLY A 105 -13.16 7.23 4.52
C GLY A 105 -11.95 8.06 4.12
N GLU A 106 -12.15 9.03 3.23
CA GLU A 106 -11.10 9.95 2.77
C GLU A 106 -10.47 10.81 3.88
N ARG A 107 -11.11 10.85 5.05
CA ARG A 107 -10.65 11.60 6.21
C ARG A 107 -9.90 10.73 7.21
N ASP A 108 -9.74 9.44 6.96
CA ASP A 108 -9.05 8.54 7.88
C ASP A 108 -7.58 8.94 8.05
N ARG A 109 -7.14 8.84 9.30
CA ARG A 109 -5.80 9.18 9.79
C ARG A 109 -5.23 8.10 10.71
N ASN A 110 -5.92 6.97 10.85
CA ASN A 110 -5.53 5.90 11.76
C ASN A 110 -4.46 5.00 11.13
N ARG A 111 -3.31 4.91 11.79
CA ARG A 111 -2.13 4.13 11.36
C ARG A 111 -2.38 2.64 11.19
N GLU A 112 -3.39 2.09 11.85
CA GLU A 112 -3.75 0.67 11.76
C GLU A 112 -4.81 0.41 10.68
N VAL A 113 -5.21 1.45 9.93
CA VAL A 113 -6.24 1.43 8.90
C VAL A 113 -5.65 1.92 7.58
N TYR A 114 -5.35 0.99 6.68
CA TYR A 114 -4.98 1.32 5.32
C TYR A 114 -6.26 1.51 4.49
N VAL A 115 -6.57 2.73 4.06
CA VAL A 115 -7.76 3.01 3.26
C VAL A 115 -7.40 3.65 1.92
N SER A 116 -7.99 3.14 0.85
CA SER A 116 -7.77 3.62 -0.52
C SER A 116 -9.02 3.48 -1.39
N SER A 117 -8.97 4.05 -2.59
CA SER A 117 -10.03 3.94 -3.61
C SER A 117 -11.42 4.30 -3.06
N HIS A 118 -12.46 3.56 -3.46
CA HIS A 118 -13.84 3.67 -3.00
C HIS A 118 -14.08 3.14 -1.57
N GLY A 119 -13.17 3.47 -0.64
CA GLY A 119 -13.26 3.06 0.75
C GLY A 119 -12.95 1.58 0.93
N SER A 120 -11.99 1.03 0.20
CA SER A 120 -11.41 -0.28 0.52
C SER A 120 -10.59 -0.11 1.79
N TYR A 121 -11.00 -0.73 2.89
CA TYR A 121 -10.27 -0.68 4.16
C TYR A 121 -9.52 -1.99 4.38
N TRP A 122 -8.27 -1.89 4.77
CA TRP A 122 -7.45 -3.00 5.23
C TRP A 122 -6.93 -2.67 6.63
N LEU A 123 -7.44 -3.39 7.63
CA LEU A 123 -7.03 -3.23 9.02
C LEU A 123 -5.83 -4.12 9.30
N ALA A 124 -4.83 -3.64 10.04
CA ALA A 124 -3.71 -4.43 10.54
C ALA A 124 -3.59 -4.28 12.06
N TYR A 125 -3.97 -5.34 12.78
CA TYR A 125 -4.05 -5.33 14.24
C TYR A 125 -3.02 -6.29 14.87
N ASP A 126 -2.22 -5.78 15.82
CA ASP A 126 -1.35 -6.62 16.64
C ASP A 126 -2.17 -7.42 17.66
N ALA A 127 -2.24 -8.73 17.44
CA ALA A 127 -2.91 -9.68 18.31
C ALA A 127 -1.93 -10.60 19.05
N THR A 128 -0.62 -10.28 19.05
CA THR A 128 0.44 -11.14 19.62
C THR A 128 0.14 -11.58 21.04
N LYS A 129 -0.36 -10.67 21.88
CA LYS A 129 -0.68 -10.93 23.30
C LYS A 129 -2.05 -11.59 23.51
N LEU A 130 -2.88 -11.65 22.47
CA LEU A 130 -4.26 -12.15 22.52
C LEU A 130 -4.38 -13.57 21.96
N LEU A 131 -3.48 -13.97 21.07
CA LEU A 131 -3.37 -15.33 20.57
C LEU A 131 -2.69 -16.27 21.58
N ARG A 132 -3.01 -17.56 21.51
CA ARG A 132 -2.54 -18.60 22.42
C ARG A 132 -2.23 -19.92 21.70
N SER A 133 -1.49 -20.81 22.35
CA SER A 133 -1.41 -22.21 21.93
C SER A 133 -2.80 -22.88 21.98
N GLY A 134 -3.05 -23.80 21.06
CA GLY A 134 -4.35 -24.46 20.92
C GLY A 134 -5.34 -23.62 20.11
N GLU A 135 -6.63 -23.74 20.44
CA GLU A 135 -7.71 -23.11 19.70
C GLU A 135 -7.78 -21.59 19.92
N ASN A 136 -7.93 -20.87 18.81
CA ASN A 136 -8.13 -19.43 18.73
C ASN A 136 -9.37 -19.10 17.90
N LEU A 137 -10.03 -18.01 18.26
CA LEU A 137 -11.15 -17.43 17.53
C LEU A 137 -10.92 -15.93 17.33
N VAL A 138 -11.07 -15.47 16.09
CA VAL A 138 -11.13 -14.06 15.73
C VAL A 138 -12.52 -13.78 15.17
N SER A 139 -13.24 -12.84 15.78
CA SER A 139 -14.57 -12.41 15.34
C SER A 139 -14.54 -10.96 14.90
N VAL A 140 -15.14 -10.66 13.75
CA VAL A 140 -15.21 -9.31 13.18
C VAL A 140 -16.66 -8.88 13.03
N THR A 141 -16.98 -7.68 13.50
CA THR A 141 -18.27 -7.01 13.29
C THR A 141 -18.06 -5.61 12.71
N THR A 142 -19.06 -5.07 12.01
CA THR A 142 -19.04 -3.69 11.50
C THR A 142 -20.34 -2.98 11.83
N SER A 143 -20.38 -1.67 11.61
CA SER A 143 -21.59 -0.85 11.71
C SER A 143 -22.66 -1.15 10.64
N ARG A 144 -22.45 -2.13 9.74
CA ARG A 144 -23.41 -2.49 8.69
C ARG A 144 -24.78 -2.76 9.29
N GLY A 145 -25.80 -2.08 8.77
CA GLY A 145 -27.20 -2.22 9.20
C GLY A 145 -27.59 -1.35 10.40
N GLU A 146 -26.67 -0.60 11.01
CA GLU A 146 -27.03 0.37 12.05
C GLU A 146 -27.84 1.55 11.47
N PRO A 147 -28.84 2.08 12.22
CA PRO A 147 -29.61 3.24 11.77
C PRO A 147 -28.71 4.44 11.46
N GLY A 148 -28.80 4.96 10.24
CA GLY A 148 -28.01 6.11 9.79
C GLY A 148 -26.59 5.80 9.33
N ASN A 149 -26.12 4.54 9.43
CA ASN A 149 -24.84 4.12 8.89
C ASN A 149 -24.91 3.98 7.35
N ARG A 150 -23.89 4.51 6.66
CA ARG A 150 -23.78 4.44 5.19
C ARG A 150 -22.68 3.48 4.72
N LEU A 151 -21.80 3.04 5.62
CA LEU A 151 -20.78 2.04 5.31
C LEU A 151 -21.45 0.77 4.75
N ASP A 152 -20.98 0.28 3.60
CA ASP A 152 -21.39 -1.06 3.15
C ASP A 152 -20.99 -2.07 4.22
N GLY A 153 -19.72 -2.14 4.57
CA GLY A 153 -19.26 -2.85 5.77
C GLY A 153 -19.30 -4.37 5.64
N ARG A 154 -19.49 -4.92 4.43
CA ARG A 154 -19.14 -6.32 4.15
C ARG A 154 -17.64 -6.53 4.31
N VAL A 155 -17.25 -7.72 4.73
CA VAL A 155 -15.88 -8.11 5.02
C VAL A 155 -15.38 -8.96 3.86
N TYR A 156 -14.27 -8.57 3.23
CA TYR A 156 -13.60 -9.37 2.19
C TYR A 156 -13.05 -10.67 2.78
N GLY A 157 -12.47 -10.58 3.96
CA GLY A 157 -11.87 -11.72 4.66
C GLY A 157 -11.17 -11.29 5.93
N VAL A 158 -10.87 -12.28 6.77
CA VAL A 158 -10.02 -12.13 7.96
C VAL A 158 -8.79 -13.00 7.72
N VAL A 159 -7.59 -12.44 7.86
CA VAL A 159 -6.33 -13.18 7.69
C VAL A 159 -5.52 -13.07 8.96
N VAL A 160 -4.98 -14.19 9.45
CA VAL A 160 -4.08 -14.21 10.61
C VAL A 160 -2.72 -14.71 10.17
N VAL A 161 -1.67 -13.99 10.56
CA VAL A 161 -0.28 -14.40 10.38
C VAL A 161 0.36 -14.53 11.75
N ALA A 162 0.98 -15.68 12.04
CA ALA A 162 1.58 -15.95 13.34
C ALA A 162 2.92 -16.66 13.22
N GLY A 163 3.96 -16.12 13.85
CA GLY A 163 5.24 -16.79 14.01
C GLY A 163 5.22 -17.64 15.28
N VAL A 164 5.36 -18.94 15.16
CA VAL A 164 5.35 -19.88 16.30
C VAL A 164 6.70 -20.56 16.43
N LYS A 165 7.12 -20.87 17.66
CA LYS A 165 8.38 -21.58 17.88
C LYS A 165 8.23 -23.05 17.49
N ASP A 166 9.22 -23.57 16.78
CA ASP A 166 9.40 -24.98 16.49
C ASP A 166 10.92 -25.26 16.47
N PRO A 167 11.45 -26.05 17.42
CA PRO A 167 12.88 -26.32 17.51
C PRO A 167 13.43 -27.11 16.30
N THR A 168 12.55 -27.67 15.48
CA THR A 168 12.92 -28.44 14.28
C THR A 168 12.95 -27.59 13.01
N LYS A 169 12.45 -26.35 13.06
CA LYS A 169 12.37 -25.44 11.90
C LYS A 169 13.07 -24.13 12.17
N ARG A 170 13.60 -23.54 11.10
CA ARG A 170 14.21 -22.21 11.11
C ARG A 170 13.68 -21.45 9.91
N THR A 171 13.12 -20.27 10.15
CA THR A 171 12.45 -19.49 9.09
C THR A 171 12.85 -18.03 9.16
N GLN A 172 13.41 -17.52 8.06
CA GLN A 172 13.54 -16.08 7.82
C GLN A 172 12.28 -15.59 7.09
N TYR A 173 11.79 -14.40 7.41
CA TYR A 173 10.52 -13.91 6.87
C TYR A 173 10.48 -12.39 6.68
N TRP A 174 9.59 -11.99 5.77
CA TRP A 174 9.12 -10.62 5.56
C TRP A 174 7.61 -10.67 5.44
N ILE A 175 6.91 -9.81 6.16
CA ILE A 175 5.47 -9.60 6.09
C ILE A 175 5.27 -8.13 5.75
N ALA A 176 4.83 -7.89 4.52
CA ALA A 176 4.56 -6.57 3.99
C ALA A 176 3.07 -6.29 3.94
N GLU A 177 2.69 -5.09 4.36
CA GLU A 177 1.32 -4.65 4.54
C GLU A 177 1.11 -3.34 3.78
N GLY A 178 -0.08 -3.17 3.21
CA GLY A 178 -0.45 -1.95 2.50
C GLY A 178 -1.91 -2.01 2.06
N ASN A 179 -2.27 -1.12 1.15
CA ASN A 179 -3.56 -1.17 0.45
C ASN A 179 -3.44 -0.40 -0.86
N GLU A 180 -2.66 -0.97 -1.76
CA GLU A 180 -2.45 -0.45 -3.12
C GLU A 180 -3.80 -0.34 -3.83
N ASN A 181 -3.96 0.65 -4.70
CA ASN A 181 -5.13 0.76 -5.57
C ASN A 181 -4.62 0.77 -7.01
N LEU A 182 -4.37 -0.41 -7.57
CA LEU A 182 -4.09 -0.51 -9.01
C LEU A 182 -5.42 -0.37 -9.74
N HIS A 183 -5.53 0.56 -10.69
CA HIS A 183 -6.79 0.82 -11.39
C HIS A 183 -6.59 1.28 -12.84
N GLY A 184 -7.59 0.97 -13.66
CA GLY A 184 -7.71 1.49 -15.02
C GLY A 184 -8.27 2.91 -15.09
N GLU A 185 -8.28 3.46 -16.29
CA GLU A 185 -8.87 4.76 -16.58
C GLU A 185 -10.38 4.77 -16.29
N GLY A 186 -10.89 5.86 -15.71
CA GLY A 186 -12.31 6.02 -15.37
C GLY A 186 -12.75 5.28 -14.10
N TRP A 187 -11.86 4.49 -13.50
CA TRP A 187 -12.10 3.80 -12.22
C TRP A 187 -11.51 4.54 -11.01
N ALA A 188 -10.87 5.69 -11.25
CA ALA A 188 -10.29 6.56 -10.25
C ALA A 188 -11.27 7.59 -9.60
N GLY A 189 -12.57 7.28 -9.63
CA GLY A 189 -13.61 8.19 -9.13
C GLY A 189 -13.89 9.34 -10.11
N VAL A 190 -13.97 10.58 -9.62
CA VAL A 190 -14.18 11.78 -10.47
C VAL A 190 -12.94 12.19 -11.27
N ASN A 191 -11.81 11.56 -10.96
CA ASN A 191 -10.52 11.85 -11.54
C ASN A 191 -10.07 10.66 -12.42
N PRO A 192 -9.74 10.85 -13.69
CA PRO A 192 -9.37 9.75 -14.58
C PRO A 192 -7.87 9.37 -14.45
N THR A 193 -7.37 9.01 -13.27
CA THR A 193 -6.00 8.49 -13.14
C THR A 193 -5.90 7.02 -13.57
N ARG A 194 -4.68 6.56 -13.81
CA ARG A 194 -4.32 5.17 -14.14
C ARG A 194 -3.10 4.75 -13.33
N LYS A 195 -3.19 3.59 -12.67
CA LYS A 195 -2.08 2.96 -11.94
C LYS A 195 -2.08 1.47 -12.24
N ASP A 196 -1.24 1.05 -13.18
CA ASP A 196 -1.27 -0.35 -13.64
C ASP A 196 -0.43 -1.30 -12.79
N SER A 197 0.60 -0.78 -12.14
CA SER A 197 1.56 -1.59 -11.39
C SER A 197 2.05 -0.93 -10.12
N SER A 198 2.53 -1.76 -9.20
CA SER A 198 3.34 -1.33 -8.06
C SER A 198 4.34 -2.43 -7.67
N THR A 199 5.31 -2.05 -6.84
CA THR A 199 6.41 -2.93 -6.47
C THR A 199 6.63 -2.91 -4.96
N THR A 200 7.01 -4.06 -4.41
CA THR A 200 7.53 -4.20 -3.05
C THR A 200 8.87 -4.92 -3.06
N VAL A 201 9.75 -4.62 -2.10
CA VAL A 201 11.12 -5.12 -2.05
C VAL A 201 11.40 -5.82 -0.72
N PHE A 202 11.94 -7.05 -0.80
CA PHE A 202 12.44 -7.82 0.34
C PHE A 202 13.95 -7.96 0.24
N GLU A 203 14.66 -7.21 1.08
CA GLU A 203 16.13 -7.13 1.08
C GLU A 203 16.76 -8.11 2.08
N TYR A 204 18.04 -8.44 1.87
CA TYR A 204 18.88 -9.25 2.75
C TYR A 204 18.33 -10.66 3.03
N ALA A 205 17.80 -11.31 2.00
CA ALA A 205 17.47 -12.71 2.06
C ALA A 205 18.74 -13.57 2.17
N ASP A 206 18.86 -14.31 3.27
CA ASP A 206 20.00 -15.17 3.50
C ASP A 206 19.77 -16.54 2.87
N LEU A 207 20.46 -16.76 1.75
CA LEU A 207 20.38 -17.98 0.95
C LEU A 207 21.19 -19.14 1.55
N THR A 208 21.93 -18.90 2.65
CA THR A 208 22.68 -19.96 3.34
C THR A 208 21.72 -20.95 3.96
N ASP A 209 22.02 -22.26 3.80
CA ASP A 209 21.20 -23.35 4.32
C ASP A 209 19.75 -23.38 3.83
N LEU A 210 19.44 -22.71 2.72
CA LEU A 210 18.12 -22.71 2.09
C LEU A 210 17.61 -24.14 1.86
N ILE A 211 16.38 -24.41 2.31
CA ILE A 211 15.59 -25.61 1.99
C ILE A 211 14.54 -25.25 0.94
N SER A 212 13.74 -24.22 1.22
CA SER A 212 12.64 -23.78 0.37
C SER A 212 12.32 -22.31 0.63
N ALA A 213 11.65 -21.67 -0.33
CA ALA A 213 11.06 -20.36 -0.14
C ALA A 213 9.63 -20.33 -0.70
N ASP A 214 8.71 -19.80 0.10
CA ASP A 214 7.31 -19.60 -0.25
C ASP A 214 6.99 -18.11 -0.25
N PHE A 215 6.34 -17.65 -1.31
CA PHE A 215 5.72 -16.35 -1.40
C PHE A 215 4.20 -16.50 -1.29
N ARG A 216 3.57 -15.75 -0.39
CA ARG A 216 2.12 -15.71 -0.21
C ARG A 216 1.63 -14.28 -0.39
N VAL A 217 0.47 -14.13 -1.01
CA VAL A 217 -0.13 -12.81 -1.26
C VAL A 217 -1.61 -12.84 -0.92
N VAL A 218 -2.14 -11.71 -0.47
CA VAL A 218 -3.57 -11.44 -0.43
C VAL A 218 -3.85 -10.20 -1.26
N MET A 219 -4.79 -10.34 -2.19
CA MET A 219 -5.31 -9.26 -3.01
C MET A 219 -6.81 -9.18 -2.81
N THR A 220 -7.35 -7.98 -2.64
CA THR A 220 -8.80 -7.77 -2.64
C THR A 220 -9.25 -7.17 -3.96
N ALA A 221 -10.57 -7.22 -4.15
CA ALA A 221 -11.25 -6.62 -5.29
C ALA A 221 -10.87 -7.29 -6.63
N THR A 222 -10.52 -8.57 -6.56
CA THR A 222 -10.24 -9.46 -7.70
C THR A 222 -11.52 -9.92 -8.38
N ASN A 223 -11.50 -10.13 -9.70
CA ASN A 223 -12.68 -10.48 -10.49
C ASN A 223 -12.45 -11.70 -11.40
N ALA A 224 -13.41 -12.61 -11.40
CA ALA A 224 -13.36 -13.78 -12.27
C ALA A 224 -13.36 -13.38 -13.76
N GLY A 225 -12.39 -13.87 -14.51
CA GLY A 225 -12.27 -13.63 -15.95
C GLY A 225 -11.53 -12.33 -16.32
N GLN A 226 -11.07 -11.56 -15.35
CA GLN A 226 -10.14 -10.45 -15.56
C GLN A 226 -8.73 -10.93 -15.15
N PRO A 227 -7.76 -11.01 -16.07
CA PRO A 227 -6.41 -11.46 -15.72
C PRO A 227 -5.64 -10.40 -14.93
N ASP A 228 -4.67 -10.86 -14.15
CA ASP A 228 -3.76 -10.04 -13.37
C ASP A 228 -2.48 -10.83 -13.12
N TYR A 229 -1.41 -10.11 -12.81
CA TYR A 229 -0.06 -10.65 -12.84
C TYR A 229 0.69 -10.29 -11.57
N ILE A 230 1.53 -11.23 -11.14
CA ILE A 230 2.52 -11.02 -10.11
C ILE A 230 3.83 -11.55 -10.66
N LEU A 231 4.86 -10.71 -10.60
CA LEU A 231 6.21 -11.11 -10.92
C LEU A 231 7.03 -11.19 -9.64
N PHE A 232 7.87 -12.22 -9.54
CA PHE A 232 8.90 -12.35 -8.52
C PHE A 232 10.26 -12.33 -9.21
N ASN A 233 11.07 -11.29 -8.98
CA ASN A 233 12.34 -11.07 -9.66
C ASN A 233 12.22 -11.16 -11.19
N ASN A 234 11.21 -10.48 -11.75
CA ASN A 234 10.86 -10.49 -13.18
C ASN A 234 10.40 -11.85 -13.73
N HIS A 235 10.11 -12.84 -12.87
CA HIS A 235 9.49 -14.09 -13.28
C HIS A 235 7.99 -14.06 -12.99
N ASP A 236 7.17 -14.26 -14.03
CA ASP A 236 5.72 -14.40 -13.87
C ASP A 236 5.37 -15.60 -12.98
N LEU A 237 4.53 -15.34 -11.98
CA LEU A 237 3.92 -16.36 -11.12
C LEU A 237 2.58 -16.82 -11.67
N GLY A 238 2.08 -17.97 -11.22
CA GLY A 238 0.81 -18.54 -11.67
C GLY A 238 0.90 -19.49 -12.86
N VAL A 239 -0.25 -19.99 -13.30
CA VAL A 239 -0.38 -20.86 -14.47
C VAL A 239 -0.84 -20.03 -15.66
N GLU A 240 -0.15 -20.22 -16.79
CA GLU A 240 -0.54 -19.63 -18.07
C GLU A 240 -1.81 -20.32 -18.60
N LEU A 241 -2.78 -19.51 -19.00
CA LEU A 241 -4.04 -19.93 -19.58
C LEU A 241 -3.89 -20.11 -21.12
N PRO A 242 -4.81 -20.82 -21.79
CA PRO A 242 -4.71 -21.09 -23.23
C PRO A 242 -4.65 -19.85 -24.14
N ASP A 243 -5.11 -18.71 -23.64
CA ASP A 243 -5.05 -17.41 -24.33
C ASP A 243 -3.75 -16.65 -24.07
N GLY A 244 -2.78 -17.26 -23.37
CA GLY A 244 -1.49 -16.66 -23.01
C GLY A 244 -1.54 -15.74 -21.79
N THR A 245 -2.72 -15.53 -21.19
CA THR A 245 -2.86 -14.72 -19.99
C THR A 245 -2.48 -15.50 -18.74
N ARG A 246 -2.26 -14.78 -17.64
CA ARG A 246 -2.26 -15.35 -16.30
C ARG A 246 -3.33 -14.64 -15.50
N ASN A 247 -4.01 -15.39 -14.65
CA ASN A 247 -5.06 -14.84 -13.81
C ASN A 247 -4.84 -15.36 -12.39
N ILE A 248 -4.17 -14.55 -11.59
CA ILE A 248 -3.88 -14.88 -10.19
C ILE A 248 -5.11 -14.56 -9.32
N GLY A 249 -5.82 -13.45 -9.59
CA GLY A 249 -7.02 -12.99 -8.91
C GLY A 249 -8.32 -13.38 -9.63
N ASN A 250 -8.71 -14.65 -9.56
CA ASN A 250 -9.87 -15.18 -10.28
C ASN A 250 -11.12 -15.44 -9.40
N GLU A 251 -11.24 -14.76 -8.26
CA GLU A 251 -12.25 -15.02 -7.21
C GLU A 251 -12.17 -16.46 -6.67
N ARG A 252 -10.98 -17.05 -6.65
CA ARG A 252 -10.74 -18.40 -6.17
C ARG A 252 -9.31 -18.55 -5.63
N SER A 253 -9.20 -18.35 -4.33
CA SER A 253 -7.98 -18.48 -3.55
C SER A 253 -7.36 -19.88 -3.67
N PHE A 254 -6.03 -19.93 -3.64
CA PHE A 254 -5.20 -21.13 -3.75
C PHE A 254 -5.36 -21.88 -5.08
N SER A 255 -5.72 -21.17 -6.16
CA SER A 255 -5.86 -21.76 -7.49
C SER A 255 -4.74 -21.39 -8.45
N ALA A 256 -3.96 -20.34 -8.16
CA ALA A 256 -3.02 -19.77 -9.11
C ALA A 256 -1.92 -20.75 -9.56
N THR A 257 -1.62 -21.80 -8.78
CA THR A 257 -0.66 -22.86 -9.17
C THR A 257 -1.32 -24.07 -9.85
N GLY A 258 -2.54 -23.95 -10.35
CA GLY A 258 -3.26 -24.99 -11.11
C GLY A 258 -4.14 -25.94 -10.28
N GLY A 259 -4.36 -25.62 -9.00
CA GLY A 259 -5.26 -26.37 -8.11
C GLY A 259 -6.73 -25.95 -8.26
N PRO A 260 -7.69 -26.73 -7.71
CA PRO A 260 -9.11 -26.40 -7.76
C PRO A 260 -9.49 -25.16 -6.92
N GLY A 261 -8.61 -24.71 -6.03
CA GLY A 261 -8.80 -23.57 -5.12
C GLY A 261 -10.10 -23.59 -4.31
N ILE A 262 -10.42 -22.45 -3.71
CA ILE A 262 -11.62 -22.21 -2.90
C ILE A 262 -12.31 -20.96 -3.43
N PRO A 263 -13.62 -21.00 -3.78
CA PRO A 263 -14.33 -19.80 -4.19
C PRO A 263 -14.23 -18.70 -3.13
N SER A 264 -13.79 -17.52 -3.53
CA SER A 264 -13.46 -16.42 -2.60
C SER A 264 -13.76 -15.08 -3.27
N ARG A 265 -15.04 -14.82 -3.55
CA ARG A 265 -15.45 -13.63 -4.32
C ARG A 265 -14.81 -12.34 -3.79
N TYR A 266 -14.20 -11.58 -4.69
CA TYR A 266 -13.52 -10.31 -4.44
C TYR A 266 -12.30 -10.36 -3.50
N ILE A 267 -11.72 -11.53 -3.26
CA ILE A 267 -10.44 -11.67 -2.54
C ILE A 267 -9.72 -12.93 -3.00
N ASP A 268 -8.44 -12.83 -3.29
CA ASP A 268 -7.61 -13.99 -3.60
C ASP A 268 -6.42 -14.05 -2.65
N LYS A 269 -6.27 -15.21 -2.01
CA LYS A 269 -5.04 -15.58 -1.32
C LYS A 269 -4.33 -16.66 -2.10
N GLU A 270 -3.11 -16.36 -2.52
CA GLU A 270 -2.31 -17.27 -3.33
C GLU A 270 -0.99 -17.60 -2.65
N GLN A 271 -0.42 -18.75 -3.01
CA GLN A 271 0.87 -19.22 -2.51
C GLN A 271 1.69 -19.81 -3.67
N PHE A 272 2.96 -19.44 -3.71
CA PHE A 272 3.91 -19.84 -4.74
C PHE A 272 5.21 -20.35 -4.10
N CYS A 273 5.74 -21.46 -4.59
CA CYS A 273 7.11 -21.85 -4.31
C CYS A 273 8.04 -21.02 -5.19
N VAL A 274 8.84 -20.14 -4.57
CA VAL A 274 9.75 -19.20 -5.25
C VAL A 274 11.22 -19.54 -5.03
N THR A 275 11.51 -20.73 -4.48
CA THR A 275 12.87 -21.22 -4.19
C THR A 275 13.83 -21.03 -5.37
N GLY A 276 13.38 -21.28 -6.61
CA GLY A 276 14.20 -21.17 -7.82
C GLY A 276 14.41 -19.75 -8.34
N PHE A 277 13.69 -18.76 -7.81
CA PHE A 277 13.74 -17.36 -8.23
C PHE A 277 14.36 -16.45 -7.16
N LEU A 278 14.65 -16.99 -5.98
CA LEU A 278 15.12 -16.24 -4.82
C LEU A 278 16.49 -15.60 -5.08
N GLN A 279 16.61 -14.32 -4.71
CA GLN A 279 17.83 -13.53 -4.71
C GLN A 279 18.05 -12.94 -3.31
N GLU A 280 19.19 -12.29 -3.07
CA GLU A 280 19.43 -11.56 -1.80
C GLU A 280 18.47 -10.37 -1.66
N THR A 281 18.22 -9.65 -2.75
CA THR A 281 17.18 -8.63 -2.85
C THR A 281 16.10 -9.12 -3.80
N ASN A 282 14.86 -9.23 -3.32
CA ASN A 282 13.73 -9.73 -4.08
C ASN A 282 12.76 -8.61 -4.39
N ILE A 283 12.45 -8.44 -5.66
CA ILE A 283 11.52 -7.44 -6.18
C ILE A 283 10.24 -8.16 -6.60
N ILE A 284 9.12 -7.75 -6.02
CA ILE A 284 7.80 -8.29 -6.33
C ILE A 284 7.00 -7.19 -7.00
N THR A 285 6.50 -7.45 -8.20
CA THR A 285 5.68 -6.50 -8.96
C THR A 285 4.27 -7.04 -9.09
N PHE A 286 3.28 -6.20 -8.78
CA PHE A 286 1.86 -6.45 -9.00
C PHE A 286 1.42 -5.69 -10.23
N GLU A 287 0.66 -6.31 -11.12
CA GLU A 287 0.10 -5.67 -12.30
C GLU A 287 -1.38 -6.02 -12.43
N ARG A 288 -2.23 -5.00 -12.62
CA ARG A 288 -3.67 -5.24 -12.82
C ARG A 288 -3.98 -5.85 -14.18
N GLY A 289 -3.06 -5.82 -15.13
CA GLY A 289 -3.26 -6.24 -16.51
C GLY A 289 -2.08 -5.89 -17.42
N ARG A 290 -2.11 -6.36 -18.66
CA ARG A 290 -1.10 -6.07 -19.69
C ARG A 290 -1.79 -5.76 -21.01
N ASP A 291 -1.27 -4.82 -21.79
CA ASP A 291 -1.73 -4.58 -23.17
C ASP A 291 -1.18 -5.71 -24.05
N LEU A 292 -2.01 -6.71 -24.33
CA LEU A 292 -1.61 -7.94 -24.98
C LEU A 292 -1.81 -7.88 -26.50
N ASP A 293 -2.74 -7.04 -26.98
CA ASP A 293 -2.96 -6.82 -28.40
C ASP A 293 -2.20 -5.60 -28.99
N GLY A 294 -1.58 -4.79 -28.13
CA GLY A 294 -0.70 -3.68 -28.48
C GLY A 294 -1.46 -2.44 -28.93
N ASP A 295 -2.73 -2.30 -28.57
CA ASP A 295 -3.56 -1.14 -28.93
C ASP A 295 -3.40 0.06 -27.98
N GLY A 296 -2.57 -0.08 -26.95
CA GLY A 296 -2.29 0.93 -25.93
C GLY A 296 -3.26 0.90 -24.75
N GLN A 297 -4.26 0.01 -24.75
CA GLN A 297 -5.26 -0.14 -23.71
C GLN A 297 -5.14 -1.49 -23.01
N ILE A 298 -5.65 -1.55 -21.78
CA ILE A 298 -5.82 -2.81 -21.05
C ILE A 298 -7.32 -3.00 -20.93
N LYS A 299 -7.90 -3.82 -21.81
CA LYS A 299 -9.35 -4.07 -21.82
C LYS A 299 -9.76 -4.88 -20.60
N THR A 300 -10.76 -4.39 -19.88
CA THR A 300 -11.31 -5.08 -18.70
C THR A 300 -12.65 -5.77 -18.97
N SER A 301 -13.18 -5.62 -20.18
CA SER A 301 -14.42 -6.23 -20.63
C SER A 301 -14.39 -6.48 -22.14
N GLY A 302 -15.31 -7.33 -22.62
CA GLY A 302 -15.42 -7.67 -24.05
C GLY A 302 -15.03 -9.11 -24.35
N SER A 303 -14.70 -9.40 -25.61
CA SER A 303 -14.38 -10.75 -26.08
C SER A 303 -12.95 -11.19 -25.75
N PHE A 304 -12.06 -10.24 -25.50
CA PHE A 304 -10.68 -10.47 -25.06
C PHE A 304 -10.41 -9.49 -23.92
N VAL A 305 -10.12 -10.03 -22.74
CA VAL A 305 -9.94 -9.29 -21.50
C VAL A 305 -8.47 -9.42 -21.10
N GLU A 306 -7.86 -8.28 -20.82
CA GLU A 306 -6.42 -8.08 -20.69
C GLU A 306 -6.01 -7.65 -19.27
N GLY A 307 -6.99 -7.23 -18.46
CA GLY A 307 -6.77 -6.83 -17.08
C GLY A 307 -8.03 -6.70 -16.23
N ASN A 308 -7.81 -6.35 -14.97
CA ASN A 308 -8.80 -5.96 -13.98
C ASN A 308 -9.09 -4.45 -14.00
N ASP A 309 -10.31 -4.09 -13.61
CA ASP A 309 -10.73 -2.69 -13.40
C ASP A 309 -9.99 -2.06 -12.22
N TYR A 310 -9.93 -2.79 -11.10
CA TYR A 310 -9.19 -2.45 -9.90
C TYR A 310 -8.56 -3.71 -9.30
N LEU A 311 -7.42 -3.56 -8.62
CA LEU A 311 -6.75 -4.63 -7.88
C LEU A 311 -6.06 -4.02 -6.66
N HIS A 312 -6.29 -4.64 -5.51
CA HIS A 312 -5.73 -4.17 -4.24
C HIS A 312 -4.78 -5.20 -3.62
N PRO A 313 -3.48 -5.19 -3.96
CA PRO A 313 -2.47 -5.84 -3.15
C PRO A 313 -2.48 -5.27 -1.72
N VAL A 314 -2.74 -6.12 -0.73
CA VAL A 314 -2.90 -5.70 0.69
C VAL A 314 -1.94 -6.40 1.65
N LEU A 315 -1.45 -7.58 1.29
CA LEU A 315 -0.52 -8.37 2.12
C LEU A 315 0.39 -9.20 1.22
N ALA A 316 1.69 -9.16 1.48
CA ALA A 316 2.70 -9.98 0.81
C ALA A 316 3.64 -10.58 1.85
N ILE A 317 3.88 -11.89 1.78
CA ILE A 317 4.66 -12.63 2.78
C ILE A 317 5.68 -13.49 2.06
N LEU A 318 6.96 -13.27 2.33
CA LEU A 318 8.03 -14.18 1.93
C LEU A 318 8.50 -14.93 3.17
N THR A 319 8.57 -16.26 3.07
CA THR A 319 9.17 -17.13 4.10
C THR A 319 10.24 -18.00 3.47
N ILE A 320 11.41 -18.03 4.06
CA ILE A 320 12.55 -18.87 3.67
C ILE A 320 12.76 -19.92 4.76
N GLU A 321 12.54 -21.19 4.43
CA GLU A 321 12.87 -22.31 5.31
C GLU A 321 14.36 -22.65 5.17
N LYS A 322 15.01 -22.84 6.32
CA LYS A 322 16.45 -23.08 6.40
C LYS A 322 16.70 -24.35 7.20
N LYS A 323 17.86 -24.98 6.97
CA LYS A 323 18.28 -26.14 7.78
C LYS A 323 18.21 -25.81 9.28
N PRO A 324 17.83 -26.79 10.13
CA PRO A 324 17.80 -26.58 11.57
C PRO A 324 19.17 -26.16 12.10
N GLY A 325 19.19 -25.19 13.01
CA GLY A 325 20.40 -24.61 13.58
C GLY A 325 20.06 -23.36 14.38
N PRO A 326 21.02 -22.80 15.14
CA PRO A 326 20.77 -21.57 15.88
C PRO A 326 20.44 -20.42 14.92
N VAL A 327 19.52 -19.56 15.36
CA VAL A 327 19.27 -18.27 14.71
C VAL A 327 20.41 -17.33 15.07
N SER A 328 20.97 -16.69 14.05
CA SER A 328 22.07 -15.71 14.22
C SER A 328 21.51 -14.28 14.19
N LEU A 329 22.23 -13.36 14.82
CA LEU A 329 21.94 -11.93 14.74
C LEU A 329 22.36 -11.39 13.37
N ASP A 330 21.54 -10.53 12.78
CA ASP A 330 21.83 -9.79 11.54
C ASP A 330 21.07 -8.46 11.60
N LEU A 331 21.77 -7.42 12.07
CA LEU A 331 21.25 -6.08 12.29
C LEU A 331 21.81 -5.11 11.25
N ALA A 332 20.92 -4.44 10.55
CA ALA A 332 21.28 -3.43 9.57
C ALA A 332 20.85 -2.03 10.02
N VAL A 333 21.61 -1.03 9.58
CA VAL A 333 21.10 0.34 9.46
C VAL A 333 20.52 0.48 8.07
N ALA A 334 19.20 0.42 7.95
CA ALA A 334 18.51 0.43 6.66
C ALA A 334 18.46 1.82 6.01
N GLY A 335 18.50 2.87 6.83
CA GLY A 335 18.41 4.25 6.34
C GLY A 335 18.80 5.27 7.40
N ILE A 336 19.15 6.46 6.91
CA ILE A 336 19.37 7.64 7.73
C ILE A 336 18.51 8.77 7.15
N ARG A 337 17.77 9.45 8.00
CA ARG A 337 16.97 10.62 7.64
C ARG A 337 17.23 11.75 8.63
N THR A 338 17.04 12.99 8.16
CA THR A 338 17.19 14.17 9.01
C THR A 338 15.92 15.01 9.00
N GLN A 339 15.69 15.73 10.10
CA GLN A 339 14.61 16.71 10.20
C GLN A 339 15.22 18.04 10.65
N ASN A 340 14.88 19.11 9.93
CA ASN A 340 15.34 20.47 10.20
C ASN A 340 16.88 20.59 10.27
N ALA A 341 17.60 19.94 9.36
CA ALA A 341 19.05 20.01 9.27
C ALA A 341 19.52 21.33 8.63
N TYR A 342 19.39 22.43 9.37
CA TYR A 342 19.70 23.78 8.91
C TYR A 342 20.85 24.40 9.73
N ALA A 343 21.62 25.27 9.09
CA ALA A 343 22.76 25.92 9.72
C ALA A 343 22.32 26.73 10.95
N GLY A 344 22.96 26.45 12.09
CA GLY A 344 22.69 27.14 13.36
C GLY A 344 21.43 26.68 14.10
N GLU A 345 20.73 25.65 13.61
CA GLU A 345 19.57 25.06 14.29
C GLU A 345 19.86 23.65 14.82
N THR A 346 19.06 23.20 15.79
CA THR A 346 19.13 21.80 16.24
C THR A 346 18.29 20.92 15.31
N ALA A 347 18.96 20.06 14.57
CA ALA A 347 18.37 19.01 13.75
C ALA A 347 18.03 17.77 14.58
N LYS A 348 17.19 16.90 14.03
CA LYS A 348 17.11 15.48 14.45
C LYS A 348 17.73 14.61 13.38
N VAL A 349 18.63 13.72 13.77
CA VAL A 349 19.09 12.61 12.93
C VAL A 349 18.32 11.38 13.39
N ILE A 350 17.81 10.61 12.43
CA ILE A 350 17.06 9.39 12.69
C ILE A 350 17.69 8.26 11.87
N ALA A 351 17.98 7.15 12.52
CA ALA A 351 18.44 5.92 11.86
C ALA A 351 17.35 4.84 11.99
N ASP A 352 17.10 4.16 10.89
CA ASP A 352 16.12 3.08 10.80
C ASP A 352 16.88 1.75 10.95
N ILE A 353 16.67 1.04 12.05
CA ILE A 353 17.36 -0.21 12.39
C ILE A 353 16.45 -1.39 12.05
N ARG A 354 17.00 -2.39 11.36
CA ARG A 354 16.28 -3.62 10.97
C ARG A 354 17.03 -4.85 11.46
N SER A 355 16.30 -5.91 11.80
CA SER A 355 16.85 -7.21 12.20
C SER A 355 16.44 -8.29 11.19
N TYR A 356 17.28 -8.58 10.20
CA TYR A 356 17.03 -9.64 9.22
C TYR A 356 17.27 -11.06 9.78
N GLY A 357 17.96 -11.14 10.92
CA GLY A 357 18.18 -12.36 11.69
C GLY A 357 17.30 -12.43 12.93
N GLY A 358 17.78 -13.14 13.95
CA GLY A 358 17.10 -13.24 15.24
C GLY A 358 17.16 -11.94 16.03
N LEU A 359 16.10 -11.66 16.79
CA LEU A 359 16.03 -10.47 17.63
C LEU A 359 17.10 -10.49 18.74
N PRO A 360 17.75 -9.35 19.03
CA PRO A 360 18.67 -9.25 20.15
C PRO A 360 17.93 -9.40 21.49
N GLY A 361 18.57 -10.05 22.46
CA GLY A 361 17.99 -10.24 23.80
C GLY A 361 18.00 -8.98 24.66
N ASP A 362 18.94 -8.06 24.41
CA ASP A 362 19.14 -6.80 25.14
C ASP A 362 19.11 -5.61 24.16
N PRO A 363 18.85 -4.38 24.64
CA PRO A 363 18.97 -3.17 23.81
C PRO A 363 20.35 -3.03 23.18
N VAL A 364 20.39 -2.71 21.88
CA VAL A 364 21.62 -2.56 21.10
C VAL A 364 22.04 -1.10 21.03
N MET A 365 23.35 -0.85 20.96
CA MET A 365 23.90 0.51 20.87
C MET A 365 23.97 0.95 19.42
N VAL A 366 23.47 2.14 19.11
CA VAL A 366 23.62 2.81 17.82
C VAL A 366 24.50 4.04 18.01
N ARG A 367 25.58 4.11 17.25
CA ARG A 367 26.54 5.22 17.24
C ARG A 367 26.28 6.12 16.05
N PHE A 368 26.18 7.41 16.29
CA PHE A 368 26.05 8.43 15.24
C PHE A 368 27.32 9.26 15.14
N SER A 369 27.82 9.42 13.92
CA SER A 369 28.97 10.27 13.62
C SER A 369 28.68 11.21 12.46
N ALA A 370 29.35 12.36 12.43
CA ALA A 370 29.28 13.33 11.33
C ALA A 370 30.68 13.86 11.06
N GLY A 371 31.13 13.82 9.79
CA GLY A 371 32.49 14.21 9.43
C GLY A 371 33.58 13.41 10.16
N GLY A 372 33.29 12.16 10.53
CA GLY A 372 34.18 11.27 11.29
C GLY A 372 34.19 11.48 12.81
N ALA A 373 33.47 12.47 13.36
CA ALA A 373 33.35 12.68 14.80
C ALA A 373 32.05 12.10 15.35
N VAL A 374 32.14 11.28 16.39
CA VAL A 374 30.96 10.76 17.10
C VAL A 374 30.29 11.89 17.86
N PHE A 375 28.98 12.07 17.66
CA PHE A 375 28.20 13.09 18.36
C PHE A 375 27.09 12.51 19.25
N ALA A 376 26.70 11.25 19.06
CA ALA A 376 25.74 10.57 19.91
C ALA A 376 25.95 9.05 19.91
N GLU A 377 25.58 8.41 21.02
CA GLU A 377 25.40 6.96 21.15
C GLU A 377 24.10 6.75 21.92
N GLU A 378 23.22 5.90 21.43
CA GLU A 378 21.90 5.64 22.04
C GLU A 378 21.62 4.13 22.06
N HIS A 379 20.98 3.65 23.12
CA HIS A 379 20.54 2.26 23.19
C HIS A 379 19.09 2.12 22.72
N VAL A 380 18.83 1.17 21.84
CA VAL A 380 17.49 0.92 21.29
C VAL A 380 17.05 -0.52 21.49
N HIS A 381 15.78 -0.70 21.84
CA HIS A 381 15.14 -2.01 21.84
C HIS A 381 14.49 -2.24 20.47
N ILE A 382 14.87 -3.34 19.81
CA ILE A 382 14.25 -3.76 18.54
C ILE A 382 12.98 -4.53 18.87
N GLY A 383 11.85 -4.11 18.29
CA GLY A 383 10.55 -4.73 18.53
C GLY A 383 10.45 -6.15 17.97
N TYR A 384 9.34 -6.84 18.28
CA TYR A 384 9.07 -8.16 17.70
C TYR A 384 8.87 -8.10 16.17
N ASP A 385 8.62 -6.90 15.65
CA ASP A 385 8.53 -6.57 14.23
C ASP A 385 9.88 -6.56 13.52
N GLY A 386 10.99 -6.66 14.27
CA GLY A 386 12.34 -6.62 13.72
C GLY A 386 12.78 -5.22 13.32
N MET A 387 12.12 -4.17 13.81
CA MET A 387 12.38 -2.78 13.43
C MET A 387 12.53 -1.88 14.65
N ALA A 388 13.29 -0.79 14.50
CA ALA A 388 13.31 0.32 15.45
C ALA A 388 13.83 1.61 14.81
N ASP A 389 13.27 2.74 15.20
CA ASP A 389 13.80 4.06 14.87
C ASP A 389 14.60 4.62 16.05
N VAL A 390 15.81 5.12 15.79
CA VAL A 390 16.64 5.81 16.79
C VAL A 390 16.81 7.26 16.38
N SER A 391 16.36 8.19 17.24
CA SER A 391 16.44 9.63 16.96
C SER A 391 17.31 10.35 17.98
N VAL A 392 18.27 11.13 17.50
CA VAL A 392 19.19 11.92 18.33
C VAL A 392 19.22 13.38 17.86
N PRO A 393 19.33 14.36 18.79
CA PRO A 393 19.52 15.76 18.42
C PRO A 393 20.96 15.99 17.91
N TRP A 394 21.11 16.86 16.92
CA TRP A 394 22.41 17.19 16.34
C TRP A 394 22.43 18.64 15.85
N ILE A 395 23.55 19.34 16.00
CA ILE A 395 23.72 20.70 15.46
C ILE A 395 24.64 20.58 14.23
N PRO A 396 24.10 20.70 13.01
CA PRO A 396 24.88 20.48 11.81
C PRO A 396 25.83 21.65 11.53
N PRO A 397 27.06 21.37 11.07
CA PRO A 397 27.90 22.41 10.46
C PRO A 397 27.31 22.86 9.12
N GLU A 398 27.49 24.13 8.77
CA GLU A 398 27.15 24.62 7.43
C GLU A 398 28.06 23.98 6.38
N GLY A 399 27.50 23.65 5.21
CA GLY A 399 28.18 22.98 4.11
C GLY A 399 27.72 21.54 3.90
N MET A 400 28.51 20.79 3.12
CA MET A 400 28.26 19.38 2.86
C MET A 400 28.83 18.53 3.99
N VAL A 401 28.01 17.62 4.53
CA VAL A 401 28.38 16.77 5.65
C VAL A 401 27.84 15.35 5.46
N THR A 402 28.71 14.37 5.69
CA THR A 402 28.33 12.96 5.71
C THR A 402 28.02 12.56 7.15
N ILE A 403 26.80 12.09 7.35
CA ILE A 403 26.30 11.50 8.60
C ILE A 403 26.42 10.00 8.46
N GLN A 404 26.86 9.33 9.51
CA GLN A 404 26.93 7.89 9.59
C GLN A 404 26.19 7.42 10.84
N ALA A 405 25.50 6.30 10.72
CA ALA A 405 24.95 5.56 11.86
C ALA A 405 25.46 4.12 11.79
N GLU A 406 25.87 3.58 12.93
CA GLU A 406 26.44 2.25 13.08
C GLU A 406 25.72 1.52 14.23
N VAL A 407 25.14 0.35 13.96
CA VAL A 407 24.61 -0.53 15.01
C VAL A 407 25.71 -1.47 15.51
N ILE A 408 26.02 -1.38 16.80
CA ILE A 408 27.11 -2.15 17.42
C ILE A 408 26.59 -3.53 17.82
N ALA A 409 26.86 -4.51 16.98
CA ALA A 409 26.41 -5.89 17.13
C ALA A 409 27.60 -6.87 17.02
N PRO A 410 28.30 -7.18 18.12
CA PRO A 410 29.37 -8.18 18.09
C PRO A 410 28.83 -9.56 17.73
N GLY A 411 29.43 -10.21 16.73
CA GLY A 411 28.98 -11.52 16.25
C GLY A 411 27.78 -11.44 15.30
N ASP A 412 27.45 -10.25 14.81
CA ASP A 412 26.55 -10.09 13.67
C ASP A 412 27.03 -10.93 12.47
N LYS A 413 26.08 -11.59 11.81
CA LYS A 413 26.37 -12.44 10.67
C LYS A 413 26.82 -11.62 9.45
N ASN A 414 26.29 -10.40 9.27
CA ASN A 414 26.59 -9.54 8.13
C ASN A 414 27.06 -8.15 8.57
N PRO A 415 28.25 -8.02 9.19
CA PRO A 415 28.72 -6.74 9.73
C PRO A 415 28.86 -5.59 8.71
N ALA A 416 28.75 -5.88 7.42
CA ALA A 416 28.81 -4.88 6.35
C ALA A 416 27.52 -4.04 6.25
N ASN A 417 26.36 -4.55 6.68
CA ASN A 417 25.10 -3.81 6.67
C ASN A 417 24.82 -3.05 7.99
N ASN A 418 25.67 -3.24 9.00
CA ASN A 418 25.58 -2.57 10.30
C ASN A 418 25.81 -1.06 10.24
N VAL A 419 26.27 -0.53 9.11
CA VAL A 419 26.60 0.89 8.95
C VAL A 419 25.91 1.44 7.71
N ALA A 420 25.32 2.62 7.85
CA ALA A 420 24.83 3.41 6.73
C ALA A 420 25.43 4.82 6.77
N GLU A 421 25.53 5.43 5.61
CA GLU A 421 25.99 6.80 5.44
C GLU A 421 25.02 7.59 4.60
N ARG A 422 24.83 8.86 4.94
CA ARG A 422 24.07 9.81 4.14
C ARG A 422 24.79 11.14 4.09
N THR A 423 25.04 11.62 2.89
CA THR A 423 25.58 12.97 2.68
C THR A 423 24.42 13.94 2.48
N ILE A 424 24.47 15.06 3.19
CA ILE A 424 23.49 16.15 3.07
C ILE A 424 24.19 17.49 2.90
N THR A 425 23.48 18.44 2.29
CA THR A 425 23.87 19.85 2.25
C THR A 425 23.10 20.63 3.31
N VAL A 426 23.81 21.39 4.13
CA VAL A 426 23.26 22.20 5.22
C VAL A 426 23.57 23.68 4.98
N GLY A 427 22.54 24.50 5.05
CA GLY A 427 22.61 25.95 4.88
C GLY A 427 21.36 26.61 5.44
N THR A 428 20.75 27.54 4.69
CA THR A 428 19.43 28.08 5.06
C THR A 428 18.35 27.02 4.89
N PRO A 429 17.18 27.15 5.55
CA PRO A 429 16.03 26.30 5.27
C PRO A 429 15.74 26.20 3.74
N PRO A 430 15.15 25.09 3.27
CA PRO A 430 14.66 24.94 1.92
C PRO A 430 13.74 26.11 1.52
N ASP A 431 13.62 26.29 0.20
CA ASP A 431 12.76 27.29 -0.41
C ASP A 431 12.16 26.67 -1.67
N ILE A 432 11.00 26.02 -1.50
CA ILE A 432 10.42 25.18 -2.55
C ILE A 432 9.56 26.03 -3.48
N ALA A 433 9.98 26.10 -4.74
CA ALA A 433 9.22 26.76 -5.79
C ALA A 433 8.68 25.76 -6.80
N VAL A 434 7.41 25.91 -7.15
CA VAL A 434 6.74 25.08 -8.17
C VAL A 434 6.59 25.87 -9.47
N SER A 435 6.86 25.22 -10.60
CA SER A 435 6.49 25.73 -11.91
C SER A 435 5.88 24.63 -12.77
N ILE A 436 4.92 25.02 -13.60
CA ILE A 436 4.16 24.12 -14.47
C ILE A 436 4.51 24.46 -15.92
N GLY A 437 4.91 23.45 -16.68
CA GLY A 437 5.18 23.52 -18.11
C GLY A 437 3.90 23.44 -18.94
N GLN A 438 4.05 23.50 -20.28
CA GLN A 438 2.91 23.28 -21.18
C GLN A 438 2.54 21.79 -21.21
N PRO A 439 1.27 21.42 -21.00
CA PRO A 439 0.80 20.06 -21.21
C PRO A 439 1.03 19.60 -22.65
N ARG A 440 1.34 18.33 -22.86
CA ARG A 440 1.57 17.73 -24.18
C ARG A 440 0.84 16.40 -24.27
N ARG A 441 0.35 16.02 -25.44
CA ARG A 441 -0.26 14.68 -25.60
C ARG A 441 0.80 13.61 -25.37
N SER A 442 0.48 12.63 -24.54
CA SER A 442 1.36 11.50 -24.30
C SER A 442 1.54 10.72 -25.61
N GLY A 443 2.78 10.41 -26.00
CA GLY A 443 3.09 9.65 -27.22
C GLY A 443 3.36 10.47 -28.50
N GLU A 444 3.37 11.81 -28.46
CA GLU A 444 3.83 12.61 -29.61
C GLU A 444 5.36 12.48 -29.80
N GLY A 445 5.75 11.57 -30.71
CA GLY A 445 7.13 11.23 -31.07
C GLY A 445 7.23 9.99 -31.97
N THR A 446 6.19 9.17 -32.04
CA THR A 446 6.02 8.06 -32.98
C THR A 446 4.94 8.37 -34.00
N ALA A 447 5.24 8.15 -35.29
CA ALA A 447 4.40 8.50 -36.42
C ALA A 447 2.99 7.88 -36.31
N ALA A 448 1.97 8.74 -36.43
CA ALA A 448 0.56 8.35 -36.44
C ALA A 448 0.20 7.52 -37.69
N PRO A 449 -0.63 6.47 -37.58
CA PRO A 449 -1.52 6.07 -38.64
C PRO A 449 -2.82 6.88 -38.59
N SER A 450 -3.37 7.12 -39.78
CA SER A 450 -4.55 7.93 -40.10
C SER A 450 -5.85 7.46 -39.42
N PRO A 451 -6.87 8.34 -39.29
CA PRO A 451 -8.14 8.01 -38.68
C PRO A 451 -8.99 7.16 -39.64
N GLU A 452 -9.28 5.91 -39.27
CA GLU A 452 -10.33 5.12 -39.90
C GLU A 452 -11.67 5.34 -39.18
N GLU A 453 -12.69 5.66 -39.98
CA GLU A 453 -14.07 5.83 -39.55
C GLU A 453 -14.64 4.50 -39.03
N SER A 454 -15.06 4.48 -37.76
CA SER A 454 -15.83 3.35 -37.20
C SER A 454 -17.20 3.23 -37.89
N PRO A 455 -17.64 2.01 -38.27
CA PRO A 455 -18.98 1.80 -38.81
C PRO A 455 -20.04 1.96 -37.71
N ALA A 456 -21.12 2.65 -38.04
CA ALA A 456 -22.26 2.88 -37.15
C ALA A 456 -22.91 1.56 -36.66
N ALA A 457 -23.03 1.41 -35.34
CA ALA A 457 -23.76 0.30 -34.72
C ALA A 457 -25.29 0.56 -34.76
N LEU A 458 -26.04 -0.39 -35.32
CA LEU A 458 -27.51 -0.44 -35.30
C LEU A 458 -28.04 -0.86 -33.91
N PRO A 459 -29.17 -0.29 -33.42
CA PRO A 459 -29.72 -0.64 -32.11
C PRO A 459 -30.58 -1.92 -32.19
N ILE A 460 -30.09 -3.03 -31.64
CA ILE A 460 -30.88 -4.25 -31.36
C ILE A 460 -31.08 -4.36 -29.85
N VAL A 461 -32.08 -3.67 -29.28
CA VAL A 461 -32.54 -3.95 -27.89
C VAL A 461 -34.07 -3.95 -27.72
N ILE A 462 -34.87 -3.45 -28.65
CA ILE A 462 -36.33 -3.32 -28.41
C ILE A 462 -37.12 -4.63 -28.65
N ILE A 463 -36.53 -5.67 -29.27
CA ILE A 463 -37.24 -6.93 -29.57
C ILE A 463 -37.20 -7.93 -28.39
N GLY A 464 -36.18 -7.90 -27.53
CA GLY A 464 -36.04 -8.87 -26.42
C GLY A 464 -37.05 -8.68 -25.27
N ILE A 465 -37.44 -7.43 -24.99
CA ILE A 465 -38.33 -7.10 -23.87
C ILE A 465 -39.79 -7.51 -24.15
N ILE A 466 -40.21 -7.50 -25.42
CA ILE A 466 -41.57 -7.90 -25.82
C ILE A 466 -41.71 -9.44 -25.80
N SER A 467 -40.66 -10.18 -26.13
CA SER A 467 -40.65 -11.65 -26.07
C SER A 467 -40.71 -12.17 -24.62
N ALA A 468 -40.03 -11.51 -23.68
CA ALA A 468 -40.06 -11.87 -22.25
C ALA A 468 -41.44 -11.62 -21.61
N PHE A 469 -42.14 -10.56 -22.02
CA PHE A 469 -43.47 -10.22 -21.50
C PHE A 469 -44.55 -11.26 -21.86
N PHE A 470 -44.45 -11.92 -23.02
CA PHE A 470 -45.39 -12.97 -23.42
C PHE A 470 -45.09 -14.34 -22.79
N LEU A 471 -43.83 -14.64 -22.46
CA LEU A 471 -43.45 -15.87 -21.75
C LEU A 471 -43.87 -15.85 -20.27
N LEU A 472 -43.85 -14.69 -19.61
CA LEU A 472 -44.25 -14.51 -18.20
C LEU A 472 -45.75 -14.68 -17.94
N ARG A 473 -46.61 -14.65 -18.97
CA ARG A 473 -48.08 -14.83 -18.83
C ARG A 473 -48.54 -16.29 -18.72
N ARG A 474 -47.65 -17.29 -18.91
CA ARG A 474 -48.01 -18.71 -18.93
C ARG A 474 -47.54 -19.53 -17.72
N MET A 475 -46.93 -18.90 -16.72
CA MET A 475 -46.31 -19.62 -15.59
C MET A 475 -47.09 -19.45 -14.26
N PRO A 476 -47.14 -20.49 -13.41
CA PRO A 476 -47.84 -20.43 -12.12
C PRO A 476 -47.15 -19.50 -11.11
N PRO A 477 -47.89 -18.92 -10.15
CA PRO A 477 -47.45 -17.78 -9.33
C PRO A 477 -46.27 -18.07 -8.38
N ARG A 478 -45.94 -19.35 -8.13
CA ARG A 478 -44.79 -19.73 -7.29
C ARG A 478 -43.45 -19.70 -8.04
N THR A 479 -43.45 -19.72 -9.37
CA THR A 479 -42.24 -19.66 -10.20
C THR A 479 -41.87 -18.22 -10.57
N ILE A 480 -42.85 -17.30 -10.56
CA ILE A 480 -42.65 -15.87 -10.83
C ILE A 480 -41.80 -15.22 -9.72
N SER A 481 -41.97 -15.63 -8.45
CA SER A 481 -41.16 -15.10 -7.34
C SER A 481 -39.70 -15.57 -7.38
N ALA A 482 -39.40 -16.76 -7.90
CA ALA A 482 -38.03 -17.25 -8.05
C ALA A 482 -37.30 -16.60 -9.23
N VAL A 483 -38.01 -16.32 -10.33
CA VAL A 483 -37.46 -15.63 -11.51
C VAL A 483 -37.31 -14.12 -11.26
N LEU A 484 -38.22 -13.49 -10.50
CA LEU A 484 -38.06 -12.10 -10.03
C LEU A 484 -36.96 -11.98 -8.97
N ALA A 485 -36.80 -12.96 -8.06
CA ALA A 485 -35.67 -12.98 -7.13
C ALA A 485 -34.32 -13.20 -7.86
N GLY A 486 -34.30 -14.03 -8.90
CA GLY A 486 -33.12 -14.20 -9.78
C GLY A 486 -32.77 -12.93 -10.58
N MET A 487 -33.77 -12.19 -11.06
CA MET A 487 -33.55 -10.91 -11.76
C MET A 487 -33.25 -9.75 -10.81
N LEU A 488 -33.69 -9.79 -9.54
CA LEU A 488 -33.29 -8.80 -8.52
C LEU A 488 -31.84 -9.01 -8.06
N ILE A 489 -31.36 -10.25 -8.03
CA ILE A 489 -29.96 -10.56 -7.67
C ILE A 489 -28.99 -10.18 -8.80
N ILE A 490 -29.42 -10.25 -10.06
CA ILE A 490 -28.64 -9.73 -11.20
C ILE A 490 -28.79 -8.19 -11.34
N GLY A 491 -29.95 -7.64 -10.98
CA GLY A 491 -30.23 -6.19 -11.05
C GLY A 491 -29.67 -5.34 -9.91
N CYS A 492 -29.29 -5.94 -8.77
CA CYS A 492 -28.65 -5.22 -7.67
C CYS A 492 -27.10 -5.26 -7.69
N ILE A 493 -26.50 -5.95 -8.67
CA ILE A 493 -25.05 -5.93 -8.92
C ILE A 493 -24.69 -4.96 -10.06
N GLY A 494 -25.67 -4.50 -10.85
CA GLY A 494 -25.49 -3.50 -11.92
C GLY A 494 -26.09 -2.13 -11.58
N GLY A 495 -25.95 -1.68 -10.32
CA GLY A 495 -26.30 -0.31 -9.94
C GLY A 495 -25.39 0.65 -10.69
N SER A 496 -25.92 1.21 -11.77
CA SER A 496 -25.29 2.18 -12.65
C SER A 496 -24.59 3.28 -11.86
N ILE A 497 -23.28 3.14 -11.65
CA ILE A 497 -22.41 4.29 -11.84
C ILE A 497 -22.68 4.67 -13.30
N PRO A 498 -22.99 5.94 -13.64
CA PRO A 498 -22.98 6.32 -15.03
C PRO A 498 -21.62 5.89 -15.57
N LEU A 499 -21.61 4.92 -16.48
CA LEU A 499 -20.52 4.75 -17.40
C LEU A 499 -20.54 6.07 -18.17
N VAL A 500 -19.81 7.07 -17.67
CA VAL A 500 -19.36 8.14 -18.53
C VAL A 500 -18.39 7.40 -19.44
N THR A 501 -18.91 6.90 -20.55
CA THR A 501 -18.08 6.66 -21.72
C THR A 501 -17.29 7.95 -21.88
N ALA A 502 -15.99 7.89 -21.61
CA ALA A 502 -15.08 9.02 -21.68
C ALA A 502 -14.88 9.43 -23.14
N GLU A 503 -15.96 9.82 -23.82
CA GLU A 503 -15.87 10.43 -25.14
C GLU A 503 -15.15 11.78 -24.98
N GLY A 504 -13.90 11.82 -25.44
CA GLY A 504 -13.11 13.04 -25.56
C GLY A 504 -12.01 13.24 -24.51
N PHE A 505 -11.76 12.33 -23.58
CA PHE A 505 -10.58 12.40 -22.71
C PHE A 505 -9.33 11.90 -23.45
N VAL A 506 -8.20 12.53 -23.21
CA VAL A 506 -6.89 12.26 -23.83
C VAL A 506 -5.84 12.24 -22.72
N ALA A 507 -4.84 11.38 -22.86
CA ALA A 507 -3.67 11.34 -21.98
C ALA A 507 -2.70 12.48 -22.31
N TYR A 508 -2.29 13.23 -21.29
CA TYR A 508 -1.29 14.28 -21.41
C TYR A 508 -0.18 14.10 -20.39
N ASP A 509 1.03 14.46 -20.79
CA ASP A 509 2.14 14.64 -19.87
C ASP A 509 2.14 16.11 -19.43
N LEU A 510 1.97 16.34 -18.13
CA LEU A 510 2.08 17.65 -17.48
C LEU A 510 3.48 17.81 -16.90
N PRO A 511 4.37 18.62 -17.51
CA PRO A 511 5.68 18.87 -16.95
C PRO A 511 5.55 19.75 -15.71
N ILE A 512 6.09 19.30 -14.59
CA ILE A 512 6.18 20.05 -13.34
C ILE A 512 7.65 20.14 -12.98
N ARG A 513 8.12 21.34 -12.66
CA ARG A 513 9.45 21.56 -12.14
C ARG A 513 9.35 22.04 -10.70
N ILE A 514 9.96 21.28 -9.80
CA ILE A 514 10.13 21.63 -8.40
C ILE A 514 11.57 22.13 -8.23
N THR A 515 11.75 23.30 -7.62
CA THR A 515 13.08 23.88 -7.39
C THR A 515 13.27 24.16 -5.91
N ASN A 516 14.42 23.79 -5.37
CA ASN A 516 14.82 24.21 -4.03
C ASN A 516 15.84 25.35 -4.16
N ASN A 517 15.40 26.57 -3.90
CA ASN A 517 16.27 27.75 -3.91
C ASN A 517 17.03 27.92 -2.59
N GLY A 518 16.70 27.12 -1.57
CA GLY A 518 17.31 27.15 -0.25
C GLY A 518 18.69 26.50 -0.21
N GLY A 519 19.44 26.79 0.86
CA GLY A 519 20.80 26.30 1.07
C GLY A 519 20.91 24.92 1.74
N SER A 520 19.78 24.30 2.10
CA SER A 520 19.75 22.93 2.65
C SER A 520 18.91 22.01 1.78
N ASP A 521 19.21 20.72 1.83
CA ASP A 521 18.39 19.71 1.16
C ASP A 521 16.97 19.70 1.77
N ALA A 522 15.97 19.60 0.90
CA ALA A 522 14.60 19.36 1.32
C ALA A 522 14.41 17.86 1.57
N PRO A 523 13.86 17.44 2.72
CA PRO A 523 13.54 16.04 2.98
C PRO A 523 12.37 15.59 2.07
N PRO A 524 11.91 14.32 2.15
CA PRO A 524 10.81 13.85 1.32
C PRO A 524 9.50 14.57 1.62
N PHE A 525 8.70 14.86 0.58
CA PHE A 525 7.39 15.50 0.67
C PHE A 525 6.50 15.16 -0.53
N ASP A 526 5.20 15.41 -0.38
CA ASP A 526 4.20 15.18 -1.45
C ASP A 526 4.03 16.42 -2.34
N VAL A 527 3.89 16.17 -3.64
CA VAL A 527 3.43 17.11 -4.65
C VAL A 527 2.02 16.70 -5.07
N VAL A 528 1.06 17.59 -4.84
CA VAL A 528 -0.35 17.36 -5.15
C VAL A 528 -0.74 18.18 -6.37
N VAL A 529 -1.25 17.50 -7.40
CA VAL A 529 -1.80 18.14 -8.60
C VAL A 529 -3.31 18.17 -8.49
N TYR A 530 -3.89 19.31 -8.82
CA TYR A 530 -5.32 19.53 -8.95
C TYR A 530 -5.64 19.96 -10.37
N LEU A 531 -6.72 19.39 -10.91
CA LEU A 531 -7.28 19.72 -12.21
C LEU A 531 -8.73 20.18 -12.00
N ASP A 532 -9.04 21.41 -12.40
CA ASP A 532 -10.35 22.06 -12.25
C ASP A 532 -10.92 22.01 -10.81
N GLY A 533 -10.03 22.03 -9.82
CA GLY A 533 -10.37 22.02 -8.40
C GLY A 533 -10.40 20.64 -7.76
N GLU A 534 -10.42 19.57 -8.56
CA GLU A 534 -10.38 18.18 -8.08
C GLU A 534 -8.95 17.69 -7.98
N ARG A 535 -8.66 16.84 -6.99
CA ARG A 535 -7.31 16.29 -6.80
C ARG A 535 -7.03 15.27 -7.92
N ALA A 536 -6.07 15.60 -8.77
CA ALA A 536 -5.73 14.90 -10.00
C ALA A 536 -4.59 13.88 -9.83
N ALA A 537 -3.59 14.16 -8.99
CA ALA A 537 -2.50 13.23 -8.71
C ALA A 537 -1.82 13.59 -7.39
N VAL A 538 -1.19 12.60 -6.75
CA VAL A 538 -0.27 12.80 -5.62
C VAL A 538 1.02 12.06 -5.95
N LEU A 539 2.14 12.78 -5.92
CA LEU A 539 3.46 12.21 -6.13
C LEU A 539 4.31 12.48 -4.89
N THR A 540 4.84 11.42 -4.31
CA THR A 540 5.79 11.52 -3.19
C THR A 540 7.20 11.62 -3.75
N LEU A 541 7.94 12.67 -3.38
CA LEU A 541 9.36 12.81 -3.73
C LEU A 541 10.21 12.11 -2.65
N GLU A 542 10.44 10.81 -2.80
CA GLU A 542 11.09 9.97 -1.78
C GLU A 542 12.53 10.39 -1.43
N ASP A 543 13.25 10.99 -2.38
CA ASP A 543 14.61 11.51 -2.16
C ASP A 543 14.62 12.99 -1.72
N GLY A 544 13.47 13.67 -1.78
CA GLY A 544 13.37 15.12 -1.60
C GLY A 544 13.99 15.91 -2.76
N VAL A 545 14.52 17.11 -2.46
CA VAL A 545 15.15 17.98 -3.46
C VAL A 545 16.41 18.62 -2.89
N SER A 546 17.57 18.33 -3.49
CA SER A 546 18.86 18.85 -3.02
C SER A 546 18.91 20.39 -3.04
N ALA A 547 19.73 20.97 -2.16
CA ALA A 547 19.97 22.41 -2.12
C ALA A 547 20.36 22.96 -3.51
N HIS A 548 19.77 24.09 -3.88
CA HIS A 548 20.02 24.77 -5.17
C HIS A 548 19.81 23.91 -6.43
N SER A 549 18.97 22.88 -6.33
CA SER A 549 18.66 21.98 -7.44
C SER A 549 17.19 22.08 -7.88
N SER A 550 16.91 21.54 -9.06
CA SER A 550 15.56 21.38 -9.57
C SER A 550 15.32 19.94 -9.98
N LEU A 551 14.11 19.46 -9.76
CA LEU A 551 13.60 18.19 -10.24
C LEU A 551 12.52 18.44 -11.28
N ASP A 552 12.70 17.88 -12.47
CA ASP A 552 11.70 17.88 -13.55
C ASP A 552 10.92 16.57 -13.48
N ILE A 553 9.60 16.69 -13.37
CA ILE A 553 8.65 15.59 -13.18
C ILE A 553 7.65 15.64 -14.34
N LEU A 554 7.36 14.51 -14.95
CA LEU A 554 6.25 14.38 -15.89
C LEU A 554 5.10 13.69 -15.18
N VAL A 555 4.01 14.42 -14.97
CA VAL A 555 2.82 13.88 -14.34
C VAL A 555 1.81 13.51 -15.43
N PRO A 556 1.40 12.23 -15.55
CA PRO A 556 0.33 11.85 -16.46
C PRO A 556 -0.99 12.44 -15.95
N ILE A 557 -1.67 13.20 -16.80
CA ILE A 557 -2.97 13.81 -16.55
C ILE A 557 -3.90 13.45 -17.70
N TYR A 558 -5.07 12.90 -17.37
CA TYR A 558 -6.08 12.57 -18.35
C TYR A 558 -7.19 13.61 -18.26
N THR A 559 -7.46 14.29 -19.37
CA THR A 559 -8.48 15.34 -19.42
C THR A 559 -9.02 15.49 -20.84
N THR A 560 -10.11 16.24 -21.01
CA THR A 560 -10.56 16.63 -22.35
C THR A 560 -9.60 17.66 -22.97
N PRO A 561 -9.44 17.70 -24.31
CA PRO A 561 -8.80 18.83 -24.96
C PRO A 561 -9.55 20.12 -24.64
N GLY A 562 -8.81 21.18 -24.33
CA GLY A 562 -9.41 22.45 -23.98
C GLY A 562 -8.74 23.14 -22.80
N ARG A 563 -9.42 24.17 -22.29
CA ARG A 563 -8.89 25.02 -21.24
C ARG A 563 -9.24 24.43 -19.87
N HIS A 564 -8.21 24.08 -19.11
CA HIS A 564 -8.33 23.57 -17.74
C HIS A 564 -7.50 24.40 -16.76
N VAL A 565 -7.96 24.51 -15.52
CA VAL A 565 -7.21 25.12 -14.42
C VAL A 565 -6.38 24.04 -13.76
N VAL A 566 -5.07 24.22 -13.77
CA VAL A 566 -4.13 23.32 -13.09
C VAL A 566 -3.56 24.05 -11.88
N ARG A 567 -3.71 23.44 -10.69
CA ARG A 567 -3.06 23.89 -9.46
C ARG A 567 -2.15 22.80 -8.95
N VAL A 568 -0.87 23.12 -8.77
CA VAL A 568 0.12 22.21 -8.18
C VAL A 568 0.55 22.78 -6.83
N VAL A 569 0.57 21.94 -5.81
CA VAL A 569 1.00 22.29 -4.46
C VAL A 569 2.10 21.33 -4.01
N ALA A 570 3.30 21.86 -3.75
CA ALA A 570 4.35 21.14 -3.05
C ALA A 570 4.14 21.26 -1.53
N ASP A 571 4.22 20.14 -0.81
CA ASP A 571 4.04 20.06 0.64
C ASP A 571 2.71 20.69 1.12
N GLU A 572 1.58 20.20 0.57
CA GLU A 572 0.26 20.71 0.95
C GLU A 572 -0.02 20.57 2.47
N GLN A 573 0.59 19.58 3.11
CA GLN A 573 0.45 19.32 4.54
C GLN A 573 1.29 20.26 5.42
N ARG A 574 2.18 21.07 4.80
CA ARG A 574 3.08 22.02 5.49
C ARG A 574 3.96 21.34 6.53
N THR A 575 4.54 20.22 6.14
CA THR A 575 5.45 19.43 6.97
C THR A 575 6.86 19.99 6.95
N LEU A 576 7.22 20.72 5.88
CA LEU A 576 8.52 21.35 5.73
C LEU A 576 8.56 22.69 6.48
N LYS A 577 9.64 22.88 7.22
CA LYS A 577 10.03 24.21 7.67
C LYS A 577 10.85 24.86 6.57
N GLU A 578 10.24 25.78 5.83
CA GLU A 578 10.87 26.48 4.71
C GLU A 578 10.75 28.00 4.84
N ARG A 579 11.43 28.73 3.96
CA ARG A 579 11.54 30.19 4.04
C ARG A 579 10.32 30.92 3.47
N ASN A 580 9.79 30.43 2.35
CA ASN A 580 8.64 30.99 1.65
C ASN A 580 7.70 29.85 1.30
N VAL A 581 6.46 29.90 1.80
CA VAL A 581 5.45 28.86 1.51
C VAL A 581 4.54 29.30 0.34
N ALA A 582 4.71 30.55 -0.13
CA ALA A 582 3.81 31.13 -1.13
C ALA A 582 4.12 30.64 -2.56
N ASP A 583 5.35 30.24 -2.83
CA ASP A 583 5.85 29.70 -4.10
C ASP A 583 5.77 28.17 -4.20
N ASN A 584 5.39 27.49 -3.12
CA ASN A 584 4.99 26.08 -3.13
C ASN A 584 3.75 25.80 -3.97
N THR A 585 2.97 26.84 -4.27
CA THR A 585 1.73 26.70 -5.03
C THR A 585 1.83 27.46 -6.34
N MET A 586 1.54 26.77 -7.43
CA MET A 586 1.36 27.39 -8.74
C MET A 586 -0.03 27.02 -9.27
N GLU A 587 -0.82 28.02 -9.63
CA GLU A 587 -2.12 27.82 -10.28
C GLU A 587 -2.18 28.60 -11.58
N ARG A 588 -2.55 27.93 -12.67
CA ARG A 588 -2.71 28.58 -13.97
C ARG A 588 -3.65 27.77 -14.86
N ALA A 589 -4.37 28.49 -15.71
CA ALA A 589 -5.13 27.87 -16.79
C ALA A 589 -4.21 27.50 -17.97
N TYR A 590 -4.23 26.23 -18.36
CA TYR A 590 -3.54 25.70 -19.53
C TYR A 590 -4.53 25.26 -20.59
N VAL A 591 -4.07 25.24 -21.84
CA VAL A 591 -4.81 24.63 -22.94
C VAL A 591 -4.17 23.29 -23.21
N PHE A 592 -4.94 22.22 -23.00
CA PHE A 592 -4.58 20.86 -23.31
C PHE A 592 -4.90 20.61 -24.81
N PRO A 593 -3.87 20.32 -25.64
CA PRO A 593 -3.98 20.34 -27.10
C PRO A 593 -4.83 19.23 -27.73
#